data_AF-A0A1I6G665-F1
#
_entry.id   AF-A0A1I6G665-F1
#
_cell.length_a   1.000
_cell.length_b   1.000
_cell.length_c   1.000
_cell.angle_alpha   90.00
_cell.angle_beta   90.00
_cell.angle_gamma   90.00
#
_symmetry.space_group_name_H-M   'P 1'
#
loop_
_entity.id
_entity.type
_entity.pdbx_description
1 polymer ?
#
loop_
_entity_poly.entity_id
_entity_poly.type
_entity_poly.pdbx_seq_one_letter_code
_entity_poly.pdbx_strand_id
1 'polypeptide(L)' 'MSDTLSHLTRFLVVMFAVDALGLGVWAILPATAGIRQYVLLGTLVVAPLIAFLVTYGPEFESP' A
#
# COMPACT_ATOMS: atom_id res chain seq x y z
N MET A 1 -17.21 -13.58 -10.93
CA MET A 1 -16.10 -12.94 -11.69
C MET A 1 -16.09 -11.43 -11.49
N SER A 2 -17.23 -10.73 -11.58
CA SER A 2 -17.30 -9.28 -11.34
C SER A 2 -16.78 -8.87 -9.95
N ASP A 3 -17.17 -9.60 -8.91
CA ASP A 3 -16.74 -9.29 -7.53
C ASP A 3 -15.24 -9.48 -7.34
N THR A 4 -14.69 -10.60 -7.81
CA THR A 4 -13.24 -10.86 -7.78
C THR A 4 -12.45 -9.76 -8.49
N LEU A 5 -12.92 -9.29 -9.65
CA LEU A 5 -12.29 -8.21 -10.38
C LEU A 5 -12.41 -6.89 -9.62
N SER A 6 -13.56 -6.61 -9.01
CA SER A 6 -13.79 -5.44 -8.15
C SER A 6 -12.83 -5.41 -6.95
N HIS A 7 -12.71 -6.53 -6.21
CA HIS A 7 -11.77 -6.64 -5.09
C HIS A 7 -10.33 -6.49 -5.54
N LEU A 8 -9.94 -7.12 -6.66
CA LEU A 8 -8.60 -6.97 -7.22
C LEU A 8 -8.30 -5.52 -7.63
N THR A 9 -9.23 -4.85 -8.32
CA THR A 9 -9.08 -3.45 -8.71
C THR A 9 -8.94 -2.56 -7.48
N ARG A 10 -9.80 -2.73 -6.47
CA ARG A 10 -9.72 -1.97 -5.21
C ARG A 10 -8.38 -2.20 -4.51
N PHE A 11 -7.93 -3.45 -4.41
CA PHE A 11 -6.65 -3.80 -3.84
C PHE A 11 -5.49 -3.10 -4.57
N LEU A 12 -5.44 -3.22 -5.89
CA LEU A 12 -4.36 -2.61 -6.69
C LEU A 12 -4.37 -1.08 -6.57
N VAL A 13 -5.54 -0.44 -6.60
CA VAL A 13 -5.66 1.01 -6.44
C VAL A 13 -5.13 1.47 -5.09
N VAL A 14 -5.50 0.79 -4.00
CA VAL A 14 -5.02 1.14 -2.65
C VAL A 14 -3.51 0.90 -2.55
N MET A 15 -3.02 -0.24 -3.04
CA MET A 15 -1.60 -0.58 -3.02
C MET A 15 -0.76 0.49 -3.75
N PHE A 16 -1.14 0.83 -4.98
CA PHE A 16 -0.43 1.85 -5.76
C PHE A 16 -0.53 3.24 -5.16
N ALA A 17 -1.64 3.59 -4.51
CA ALA A 17 -1.75 4.85 -3.77
C ALA A 17 -0.76 4.92 -2.61
N VAL A 18 -0.64 3.85 -1.82
CA VAL A 18 0.33 3.77 -0.72
C VAL A 18 1.78 3.78 -1.25
N ASP A 19 2.07 3.07 -2.34
CA ASP A 19 3.38 3.10 -2.98
C ASP A 19 3.75 4.51 -3.47
N ALA A 20 2.81 5.21 -4.10
CA ALA A 20 3.03 6.58 -4.56
C ALA A 20 3.34 7.53 -3.38
N LEU A 21 2.67 7.37 -2.24
CA LEU A 21 2.98 8.12 -1.02
C LEU A 21 4.37 7.78 -0.48
N GLY A 22 4.73 6.50 -0.41
CA GLY A 22 6.05 6.06 0.05
C GLY A 22 7.19 6.56 -0.85
N LEU A 23 6.99 6.53 -2.17
CA LEU A 23 7.92 7.11 -3.15
C LEU A 23 8.00 8.63 -3.02
N GLY A 24 6.88 9.31 -2.74
CA GLY A 24 6.85 10.75 -2.45
C GLY A 24 7.70 11.10 -1.23
N VAL A 25 7.54 10.36 -0.12
CA VAL A 25 8.37 10.52 1.08
C VAL A 25 9.84 10.23 0.78
N TRP A 26 10.13 9.18 0.03
CA TRP A 26 11.50 8.85 -0.38
C TRP A 26 12.14 9.95 -1.25
N ALA A 27 11.36 10.58 -2.13
CA ALA A 27 11.85 11.60 -3.06
C ALA A 27 12.24 12.91 -2.36
N ILE A 28 11.54 13.28 -1.28
CA ILE A 28 11.83 14.50 -0.51
C ILE A 28 13.00 14.32 0.48
N LEU A 29 13.39 13.08 0.79
CA LEU A 29 14.48 12.81 1.72
C LEU A 29 15.85 13.03 1.08
N PRO A 30 16.84 13.59 1.80
CA PRO A 30 18.20 13.75 1.30
C PRO A 30 18.82 12.41 0.90
N ALA A 31 19.53 12.34 -0.23
CA ALA A 31 20.16 11.10 -0.71
C ALA A 31 21.14 10.46 0.28
N THR A 32 21.75 11.29 1.13
CA THR A 32 22.67 10.87 2.20
C THR A 32 21.97 10.33 3.43
N ALA A 33 20.64 10.50 3.55
CA ALA A 33 19.89 10.01 4.69
C ALA A 33 19.68 8.50 4.55
N GLY A 34 20.37 7.72 5.40
CA GLY A 34 20.25 6.26 5.43
C GLY A 34 18.81 5.75 5.61
N ILE A 35 17.92 6.60 6.15
CA ILE A 35 16.50 6.28 6.29
C ILE A 35 15.75 6.08 4.97
N ARG A 36 16.26 6.59 3.84
CA ARG A 36 15.64 6.40 2.52
C ARG A 36 15.43 4.93 2.18
N GLN A 37 16.39 4.06 2.51
CA GLN A 37 16.26 2.64 2.21
C GLN A 37 15.16 1.97 3.06
N TYR A 38 15.02 2.38 4.32
CA TYR A 38 13.96 1.88 5.19
C TYR A 38 12.58 2.37 4.75
N VAL A 39 12.45 3.57 4.18
CA VAL A 39 11.19 4.05 3.61
C VAL A 39 10.76 3.17 2.43
N LEU A 40 11.67 2.83 1.51
CA LEU A 40 11.35 1.95 0.39
C LEU A 40 10.98 0.54 0.84
N LEU A 41 11.80 -0.07 1.71
CA LEU A 41 11.54 -1.41 2.24
C LEU A 41 10.25 -1.45 3.06
N GLY A 42 10.03 -0.45 3.90
CA GLY A 42 8.82 -0.31 4.69
C GLY A 42 7.59 -0.17 3.81
N THR A 43 7.65 0.66 2.77
CA THR A 43 6.55 0.84 1.81
C THR A 43 6.21 -0.47 1.10
N LEU A 44 7.23 -1.23 0.64
CA LEU A 44 7.05 -2.50 -0.05
C LEU A 44 6.27 -3.54 0.80
N VAL A 45 6.47 -3.51 2.12
CA VAL A 45 5.76 -4.40 3.06
C VAL A 45 4.40 -3.83 3.46
N VAL A 46 4.33 -2.53 3.75
CA VAL A 46 3.13 -1.87 4.27
C VAL A 46 2.04 -1.71 3.21
N ALA A 47 2.41 -1.41 1.96
CA ALA A 47 1.46 -1.22 0.86
C ALA A 47 0.52 -2.42 0.64
N PRO A 48 0.99 -3.67 0.48
CA PRO A 48 0.11 -4.82 0.32
C PRO A 48 -0.71 -5.12 1.59
N LEU A 49 -0.17 -4.85 2.79
CA LEU A 49 -0.91 -5.05 4.05
C LEU A 49 -2.08 -4.07 4.19
N ILE A 50 -1.85 -2.78 3.90
CA ILE A 50 -2.91 -1.76 3.91
C ILE A 50 -3.94 -2.08 2.82
N ALA A 51 -3.49 -2.40 1.61
CA ALA A 51 -4.39 -2.77 0.51
C ALA A 51 -5.26 -3.98 0.87
N PHE A 52 -4.69 -4.98 1.54
CA PHE A 52 -5.42 -6.14 2.03
C PHE A 52 -6.48 -5.74 3.05
N LEU A 53 -6.10 -5.02 4.11
CA LEU A 53 -7.01 -4.61 5.18
C LEU A 53 -8.14 -3.71 4.66
N VAL A 54 -7.85 -2.77 3.78
CA VAL A 54 -8.86 -1.86 3.22
C VAL A 54 -9.82 -2.59 2.28
N THR A 55 -9.34 -3.60 1.56
CA THR A 55 -10.15 -4.34 0.58
C THR A 55 -11.02 -5.41 1.25
N TYR A 56 -10.44 -6.20 2.15
CA TYR A 56 -11.07 -7.39 2.74
C TYR A 56 -11.45 -7.21 4.22
N GLY A 57 -10.93 -6.19 4.92
CA GLY A 57 -11.25 -5.90 6.32
C GLY A 57 -12.75 -5.88 6.65
N PRO A 58 -13.61 -5.22 5.84
CA PRO A 58 -15.05 -5.19 6.07
C PRO A 58 -15.73 -6.57 6.05
N GLU A 59 -15.14 -7.56 5.38
CA GLU A 59 -15.64 -8.93 5.34
C GLU A 59 -15.47 -9.64 6.71
N PHE A 60 -14.55 -9.16 7.54
CA PHE A 60 -14.31 -9.66 8.89
C PHE A 60 -15.10 -8.92 9.98
N GLU A 61 -15.74 -7.80 9.64
CA GLU A 61 -16.57 -7.00 10.56
C GLU A 61 -18.06 -7.34 10.49
N SER A 62 -18.45 -8.22 9.55
CA SER A 62 -19.84 -8.66 9.39
C SER A 62 -20.16 -9.83 10.35
N PRO A 63 -21.19 -9.73 11.23
CA PRO A 63 -21.59 -10.80 12.14
C PRO A 63 -22.21 -12.01 11.42
#